data_AF-A0A3D8SNU7-F1
#
_entry.id   AF-A0A3D8SNU7-F1
#
_cell.length_a   1.000
_cell.length_b   1.000
_cell.length_c   1.000
_cell.angle_alpha   90.00
_cell.angle_beta   90.00
_cell.angle_gamma   90.00
#
_symmetry.space_group_name_H-M   'P 1'
#
loop_
_entity.id
_entity.type
_entity.pdbx_description
1 polymer ?
#
loop_
_entity_poly.entity_id
_entity_poly.type
_entity_poly.pdbx_seq_one_letter_code
_entity_poly.pdbx_strand_id
1 'polypeptide(L)'
;MSEKVDTTYLENRYNEPAPRPGVGQKAKRHCARWWWLHLIIFCVVFLIIALCLVYAAMPHIAQHDVNKSTLTFTELDFLEPTADSVTITQKGILHSYSMYTPTLDPFTASSWLVTNGTFGANPILTVEMPKIHAMHGDNNVSVSSQVASVVDTNQLNAFTIAALNQEYITTALTGKTKLHEGALPVTTVSYNKSTTYKGLNRLAGFNVTSPKINLTATTGTPNFIGFAFIPNPSIMTFAMGNVTLSLATAQAGVLGNATVENMTLVPGNNSLPMTAIIDQLAVLGSMDKSGNVLLQITGTSAVYNGVHLTYYEAALKSNVLSLEMNIAAILTGSA
;
A
#
# COMPACT_ATOMS: atom_id res chain seq x y z
N MET A 1 -119.69 -15.60 10.58
CA MET A 1 -118.54 -16.53 10.57
C MET A 1 -117.38 -15.78 9.90
N SER A 2 -116.76 -14.80 10.56
CA SER A 2 -115.70 -14.93 11.58
C SER A 2 -114.59 -15.87 11.16
N GLU A 3 -113.58 -15.32 10.50
CA GLU A 3 -112.19 -15.70 10.73
C GLU A 3 -111.42 -14.41 10.99
N LYS A 4 -111.20 -14.14 12.28
CA LYS A 4 -110.31 -13.06 12.73
C LYS A 4 -108.90 -13.48 12.34
N VAL A 5 -108.34 -12.85 11.31
CA VAL A 5 -106.91 -12.93 11.04
C VAL A 5 -106.20 -12.29 12.22
N ASP A 6 -105.46 -13.11 12.95
CA ASP A 6 -104.66 -12.74 14.09
C ASP A 6 -103.46 -11.88 13.63
N THR A 7 -103.67 -10.57 13.63
CA THR A 7 -102.63 -9.58 13.25
C THR A 7 -101.49 -9.51 14.28
N THR A 8 -101.64 -10.14 15.44
CA THR A 8 -100.66 -10.14 16.53
C THR A 8 -99.38 -10.94 16.19
N TYR A 9 -99.43 -11.82 15.19
CA TYR A 9 -98.25 -12.57 14.72
C TYR A 9 -97.42 -11.82 13.65
N LEU A 10 -98.00 -10.84 12.95
CA LEU A 10 -97.28 -10.08 11.93
C LEU A 10 -96.59 -8.82 12.49
N GLU A 11 -97.11 -8.23 13.57
CA GLU A 11 -96.48 -7.06 14.23
C GLU A 11 -95.24 -7.40 15.05
N ASN A 12 -95.09 -8.64 15.55
CA ASN A 12 -93.93 -9.03 16.36
C ASN A 12 -92.66 -9.34 15.55
N ARG A 13 -92.72 -9.44 14.23
CA ARG A 13 -91.53 -9.67 13.38
C ARG A 13 -90.77 -8.40 13.01
N TYR A 14 -91.28 -7.22 13.33
CA TYR A 14 -90.65 -5.94 12.96
C TYR A 14 -89.82 -5.30 14.10
N ASN A 15 -89.79 -5.90 15.29
CA ASN A 15 -89.13 -5.34 16.47
C ASN A 15 -88.10 -6.27 17.12
N GLU A 16 -87.44 -7.13 16.36
CA GLU A 16 -86.16 -7.67 16.81
C GLU A 16 -85.05 -6.66 16.49
N PRO A 17 -84.37 -6.07 17.49
CA PRO A 17 -83.22 -5.21 17.22
C PRO A 17 -82.17 -6.05 16.49
N ALA A 18 -81.83 -5.66 15.26
CA ALA A 18 -80.79 -6.32 14.47
C ALA A 18 -79.54 -6.59 15.33
N PRO A 19 -78.95 -7.80 15.27
CA PRO A 19 -77.85 -8.18 16.13
C PRO A 19 -76.73 -7.16 16.01
N ARG A 20 -76.33 -6.56 17.15
CA ARG A 20 -75.30 -5.52 17.20
C ARG A 20 -74.04 -6.07 16.52
N PRO A 21 -73.50 -5.40 15.48
CA PRO A 21 -72.41 -5.98 14.72
C PRO A 21 -71.20 -6.21 15.65
N GLY A 22 -70.70 -7.45 15.65
CA GLY A 22 -69.53 -7.84 16.43
C GLY A 22 -68.30 -7.02 16.04
N VAL A 23 -67.36 -6.86 16.99
CA VAL A 23 -66.16 -6.03 16.85
C VAL A 23 -65.39 -6.32 15.56
N GLY A 24 -65.31 -7.60 15.15
CA GLY A 24 -64.67 -8.00 13.89
C GLY A 24 -65.40 -7.55 12.61
N GLN A 25 -66.73 -7.48 12.61
CA GLN A 25 -67.52 -7.02 11.46
C GLN A 25 -67.42 -5.49 11.28
N LYS A 26 -67.30 -4.75 12.40
CA LYS A 26 -67.02 -3.31 12.40
C LYS A 26 -65.60 -3.01 11.92
N ALA A 27 -64.59 -3.78 12.36
CA ALA A 27 -63.21 -3.65 11.87
C ALA A 27 -63.10 -3.95 10.36
N LYS A 28 -63.79 -4.99 9.86
CA LYS A 28 -63.81 -5.32 8.43
C LYS A 28 -64.45 -4.21 7.57
N ARG A 29 -65.52 -3.57 8.06
CA ARG A 29 -66.18 -2.44 7.39
C ARG A 29 -65.37 -1.14 7.48
N HIS A 30 -64.63 -0.94 8.57
CA HIS A 30 -63.71 0.20 8.75
C HIS A 30 -62.48 0.08 7.84
N CYS A 31 -61.82 -1.08 7.83
CA CYS A 31 -60.72 -1.34 6.90
C CYS A 31 -61.19 -1.26 5.44
N ALA A 32 -62.37 -1.76 5.07
CA ALA A 32 -62.89 -1.62 3.70
C ALA A 32 -63.23 -0.17 3.31
N ARG A 33 -63.64 0.68 4.27
CA ARG A 33 -64.02 2.09 4.01
C ARG A 33 -62.83 3.06 4.03
N TRP A 34 -61.81 2.77 4.83
CA TRP A 34 -60.64 3.65 5.04
C TRP A 34 -59.31 3.00 4.60
N TRP A 35 -59.34 1.92 3.81
CA TRP A 35 -58.14 1.22 3.36
C TRP A 35 -57.11 2.17 2.71
N TRP A 36 -57.59 3.13 1.92
CA TRP A 36 -56.77 4.13 1.24
C TRP A 36 -56.03 5.05 2.23
N LEU A 37 -56.62 5.40 3.37
CA LEU A 37 -55.96 6.20 4.42
C LEU A 37 -54.84 5.40 5.09
N HIS A 38 -55.09 4.13 5.39
CA HIS A 38 -54.08 3.24 5.97
C HIS A 38 -52.93 3.00 4.98
N LEU A 39 -53.24 2.86 3.68
CA LEU A 39 -52.25 2.77 2.61
C LEU A 39 -51.41 4.05 2.51
N ILE A 40 -52.02 5.24 2.57
CA ILE A 40 -51.28 6.51 2.58
C ILE A 40 -50.36 6.60 3.80
N ILE A 41 -50.86 6.32 5.00
CA ILE A 41 -50.04 6.36 6.22
C ILE A 41 -48.89 5.35 6.11
N PHE A 42 -49.16 4.14 5.62
CA PHE A 42 -48.12 3.13 5.37
C PHE A 42 -47.07 3.64 4.38
N CYS A 43 -47.47 4.25 3.26
CA CYS A 43 -46.56 4.84 2.29
C CYS A 43 -45.70 5.97 2.90
N VAL A 44 -46.30 6.84 3.71
CA VAL A 44 -45.58 7.94 4.38
C VAL A 44 -44.57 7.40 5.39
N VAL A 45 -44.97 6.43 6.23
CA VAL A 45 -44.07 5.80 7.20
C VAL A 45 -42.94 5.05 6.48
N PHE A 46 -43.26 4.29 5.44
CA PHE A 46 -42.26 3.61 4.60
C PHE A 46 -41.28 4.62 3.98
N LEU A 47 -41.78 5.72 3.44
CA LEU A 47 -40.94 6.78 2.86
C LEU A 47 -40.02 7.40 3.92
N ILE A 48 -40.53 7.71 5.11
CA ILE A 48 -39.72 8.25 6.22
C ILE A 48 -38.62 7.25 6.60
N ILE A 49 -38.95 5.97 6.78
CA ILE A 49 -37.97 4.93 7.10
C ILE A 49 -36.93 4.81 5.99
N ALA A 50 -37.35 4.77 4.72
CA ALA A 50 -36.46 4.68 3.58
C ALA A 50 -35.50 5.89 3.51
N LEU A 51 -36.01 7.11 3.71
CA LEU A 51 -35.18 8.31 3.77
C LEU A 51 -34.19 8.28 4.95
N CYS A 52 -34.62 7.84 6.13
CA CYS A 52 -33.73 7.67 7.28
C CYS A 52 -32.61 6.66 6.97
N LEU A 53 -32.92 5.52 6.36
CA LEU A 53 -31.91 4.53 5.97
C LEU A 53 -30.93 5.11 4.93
N VAL A 54 -31.44 5.80 3.91
CA VAL A 54 -30.62 6.37 2.84
C VAL A 54 -29.71 7.48 3.36
N TYR A 55 -30.22 8.42 4.14
CA TYR A 55 -29.43 9.60 4.54
C TYR A 55 -28.65 9.42 5.85
N ALA A 56 -29.12 8.59 6.77
CA ALA A 56 -28.44 8.37 8.05
C ALA A 56 -27.62 7.08 8.09
N ALA A 57 -28.14 5.95 7.58
CA ALA A 57 -27.43 4.67 7.69
C ALA A 57 -26.34 4.49 6.61
N MET A 58 -26.60 4.93 5.38
CA MET A 58 -25.68 4.72 4.25
C MET A 58 -24.27 5.31 4.47
N PRO A 59 -24.07 6.54 4.96
CA PRO A 59 -22.72 7.05 5.21
C PRO A 59 -21.91 6.16 6.16
N HIS A 60 -22.56 5.60 7.19
CA HIS A 60 -21.93 4.69 8.14
C HIS A 60 -21.61 3.35 7.52
N ILE A 61 -22.50 2.77 6.70
CA ILE A 61 -22.26 1.52 5.98
C ILE A 61 -21.11 1.70 4.98
N ALA A 62 -21.15 2.77 4.19
CA ALA A 62 -20.10 3.11 3.23
C ALA A 62 -18.73 3.24 3.91
N GLN A 63 -18.65 3.98 5.03
CA GLN A 63 -17.40 4.11 5.77
C GLN A 63 -16.96 2.78 6.41
N HIS A 64 -17.90 1.99 6.95
CA HIS A 64 -17.60 0.68 7.52
C HIS A 64 -17.01 -0.26 6.47
N ASP A 65 -17.58 -0.32 5.27
CA ASP A 65 -17.12 -1.20 4.20
C ASP A 65 -15.78 -0.75 3.63
N VAL A 66 -15.58 0.57 3.49
CA VAL A 66 -14.25 1.14 3.20
C VAL A 66 -13.27 0.77 4.29
N ASN A 67 -13.63 0.79 5.58
CA ASN A 67 -12.74 0.39 6.68
C ASN A 67 -12.45 -1.12 6.70
N LYS A 68 -13.38 -1.95 6.23
CA LYS A 68 -13.24 -3.40 6.18
C LYS A 68 -12.43 -3.90 4.97
N SER A 69 -12.38 -3.14 3.88
CA SER A 69 -11.59 -3.52 2.69
C SER A 69 -10.10 -3.64 2.99
N THR A 70 -9.35 -4.36 2.15
CA THR A 70 -7.89 -4.45 2.26
C THR A 70 -7.23 -4.06 0.95
N LEU A 71 -6.02 -3.48 1.04
CA LEU A 71 -5.19 -3.17 -0.10
C LEU A 71 -3.84 -3.85 0.09
N THR A 72 -3.48 -4.72 -0.86
CA THR A 72 -2.19 -5.40 -0.89
C THR A 72 -1.43 -4.96 -2.13
N PHE A 73 -0.28 -4.32 -1.96
CA PHE A 73 0.58 -3.97 -3.08
C PHE A 73 1.29 -5.21 -3.63
N THR A 74 1.37 -5.28 -4.95
CA THR A 74 2.10 -6.31 -5.69
C THR A 74 3.31 -5.75 -6.42
N GLU A 75 3.35 -4.44 -6.67
CA GLU A 75 4.42 -3.73 -7.36
C GLU A 75 4.48 -2.29 -6.86
N LEU A 76 5.69 -1.79 -6.56
CA LEU A 76 5.95 -0.42 -6.13
C LEU A 76 7.25 0.09 -6.77
N ASP A 77 7.16 0.87 -7.83
CA ASP A 77 8.35 1.40 -8.50
C ASP A 77 8.61 2.85 -8.09
N PHE A 78 9.86 3.14 -7.73
CA PHE A 78 10.38 4.45 -7.43
C PHE A 78 11.45 4.80 -8.47
N LEU A 79 11.02 5.47 -9.53
CA LEU A 79 11.81 5.79 -10.71
C LEU A 79 12.04 7.29 -10.80
N GLU A 80 13.00 7.70 -11.64
CA GLU A 80 13.33 9.11 -11.90
C GLU A 80 13.42 9.98 -10.63
N PRO A 81 14.16 9.52 -9.59
CA PRO A 81 14.29 10.26 -8.35
C PRO A 81 14.94 11.63 -8.55
N THR A 82 14.43 12.63 -7.84
CA THR A 82 15.07 13.93 -7.63
C THR A 82 15.21 14.18 -6.12
N ALA A 83 15.74 15.34 -5.73
CA ALA A 83 15.79 15.72 -4.31
C ALA A 83 14.38 15.85 -3.67
N ASP A 84 13.38 16.26 -4.47
CA ASP A 84 12.06 16.70 -3.98
C ASP A 84 10.90 15.93 -4.61
N SER A 85 11.16 14.99 -5.53
CA SER A 85 10.14 14.22 -6.22
C SER A 85 10.61 12.84 -6.62
N VAL A 86 9.66 11.93 -6.86
CA VAL A 86 9.92 10.60 -7.41
C VAL A 86 8.76 10.19 -8.31
N THR A 87 9.05 9.57 -9.44
CA THR A 87 8.04 8.97 -10.31
C THR A 87 7.64 7.62 -9.73
N ILE A 88 6.38 7.49 -9.33
CA ILE A 88 5.82 6.30 -8.71
C ILE A 88 4.94 5.51 -9.68
N THR A 89 5.11 4.19 -9.67
CA THR A 89 4.13 3.23 -10.20
C THR A 89 3.73 2.30 -9.07
N GLN A 90 2.43 2.07 -8.92
CA GLN A 90 1.88 1.20 -7.87
C GLN A 90 0.89 0.25 -8.52
N LYS A 91 0.99 -1.03 -8.20
CA LYS A 91 -0.07 -2.02 -8.48
C LYS A 91 -0.44 -2.72 -7.19
N GLY A 92 -1.72 -3.00 -7.05
CA GLY A 92 -2.21 -3.72 -5.90
C GLY A 92 -3.54 -4.40 -6.15
N ILE A 93 -3.91 -5.22 -5.19
CA ILE A 93 -5.18 -5.92 -5.14
C ILE A 93 -5.98 -5.27 -4.01
N LEU A 94 -7.09 -4.63 -4.39
CA LEU A 94 -8.10 -4.14 -3.48
C LEU A 94 -9.14 -5.25 -3.28
N HIS A 95 -9.22 -5.79 -2.06
CA HIS A 95 -10.27 -6.72 -1.69
C HIS A 95 -11.43 -5.98 -1.04
N SER A 96 -12.62 -6.11 -1.63
CA SER A 96 -13.87 -5.58 -1.06
C SER A 96 -14.73 -6.73 -0.53
N TYR A 97 -15.04 -6.68 0.77
CA TYR A 97 -16.00 -7.58 1.40
C TYR A 97 -17.46 -7.14 1.22
N SER A 98 -17.69 -5.98 0.61
CA SER A 98 -19.04 -5.46 0.41
C SER A 98 -19.75 -6.22 -0.71
N MET A 99 -21.06 -6.37 -0.58
CA MET A 99 -21.92 -6.82 -1.68
C MET A 99 -22.26 -5.68 -2.65
N TYR A 100 -22.00 -4.44 -2.23
CA TYR A 100 -22.18 -3.24 -3.05
C TYR A 100 -20.98 -3.04 -3.97
N THR A 101 -21.17 -2.28 -5.04
CA THR A 101 -20.12 -2.03 -6.04
C THR A 101 -19.84 -0.53 -6.18
N PRO A 102 -19.27 0.10 -5.12
CA PRO A 102 -19.16 1.53 -5.07
C PRO A 102 -18.05 2.04 -5.98
N THR A 103 -18.21 3.30 -6.37
CA THR A 103 -17.21 4.05 -7.12
C THR A 103 -16.68 5.18 -6.27
N LEU A 104 -15.38 5.16 -6.00
CA LEU A 104 -14.67 6.26 -5.37
C LEU A 104 -14.21 7.25 -6.44
N ASP A 105 -14.48 8.53 -6.21
CA ASP A 105 -13.91 9.60 -7.04
C ASP A 105 -12.38 9.65 -6.87
N PRO A 106 -11.64 10.18 -7.88
CA PRO A 106 -10.21 10.46 -7.72
C PRO A 106 -9.95 11.34 -6.50
N PHE A 107 -8.84 11.10 -5.79
CA PHE A 107 -8.50 11.85 -4.59
C PHE A 107 -6.99 11.84 -4.30
N THR A 108 -6.50 12.90 -3.68
CA THR A 108 -5.13 12.95 -3.15
C THR A 108 -5.04 12.12 -1.86
N ALA A 109 -4.10 11.17 -1.84
CA ALA A 109 -3.76 10.38 -0.68
C ALA A 109 -2.38 10.77 -0.14
N SER A 110 -2.28 10.99 1.16
CA SER A 110 -1.01 11.11 1.88
C SER A 110 -0.47 9.71 2.19
N SER A 111 0.80 9.47 1.86
CA SER A 111 1.53 8.25 2.21
C SER A 111 2.34 8.46 3.49
N TRP A 112 2.33 7.48 4.38
CA TRP A 112 2.96 7.56 5.70
C TRP A 112 3.82 6.33 5.96
N LEU A 113 4.95 6.52 6.64
CA LEU A 113 5.63 5.42 7.31
C LEU A 113 4.86 5.07 8.59
N VAL A 114 4.66 3.78 8.85
CA VAL A 114 4.03 3.29 10.07
C VAL A 114 5.04 2.52 10.90
N THR A 115 5.32 3.00 12.11
CA THR A 115 6.24 2.34 13.05
C THR A 115 5.47 2.02 14.32
N ASN A 116 5.45 0.74 14.73
CA ASN A 116 4.75 0.27 15.92
C ASN A 116 3.28 0.73 15.98
N GLY A 117 2.58 0.68 14.84
CA GLY A 117 1.17 1.08 14.73
C GLY A 117 0.91 2.59 14.74
N THR A 118 1.95 3.43 14.77
CA THR A 118 1.83 4.88 14.77
C THR A 118 2.36 5.47 13.46
N PHE A 119 1.68 6.47 12.92
CA PHE A 119 2.13 7.18 11.72
C PHE A 119 3.35 8.05 12.05
N GLY A 120 4.21 8.23 11.05
CA GLY A 120 5.27 9.24 11.08
C GLY A 120 4.71 10.64 11.34
N ALA A 121 5.57 11.55 11.79
CA ALA A 121 5.16 12.91 12.18
C ALA A 121 4.48 13.69 11.04
N ASN A 122 4.90 13.42 9.80
CA ASN A 122 4.37 14.00 8.58
C ASN A 122 4.21 12.91 7.49
N PRO A 123 3.43 13.16 6.43
CA PRO A 123 3.44 12.30 5.25
C PRO A 123 4.83 12.26 4.60
N ILE A 124 5.17 11.13 3.98
CA ILE A 124 6.35 10.99 3.13
C ILE A 124 6.13 11.75 1.82
N LEU A 125 5.02 11.45 1.15
CA LEU A 125 4.66 11.97 -0.18
C LEU A 125 3.14 11.99 -0.36
N THR A 126 2.68 12.67 -1.41
CA THR A 126 1.28 12.64 -1.87
C THR A 126 1.14 11.85 -3.17
N VAL A 127 0.12 11.00 -3.23
CA VAL A 127 -0.24 10.16 -4.39
C VAL A 127 -1.62 10.58 -4.88
N GLU A 128 -1.79 10.70 -6.20
CA GLU A 128 -3.09 11.02 -6.79
C GLU A 128 -3.77 9.71 -7.15
N MET A 129 -4.71 9.29 -6.30
CA MET A 129 -5.44 8.05 -6.51
C MET A 129 -6.45 8.27 -7.65
N PRO A 130 -6.47 7.38 -8.65
CA PRO A 130 -7.44 7.47 -9.73
C PRO A 130 -8.84 7.15 -9.22
N LYS A 131 -9.83 7.26 -10.11
CA LYS A 131 -11.17 6.74 -9.88
C LYS A 131 -11.09 5.23 -9.65
N ILE A 132 -11.65 4.74 -8.55
CA ILE A 132 -11.66 3.31 -8.20
C ILE A 132 -13.10 2.81 -8.23
N HIS A 133 -13.39 1.88 -9.13
CA HIS A 133 -14.64 1.13 -9.10
C HIS A 133 -14.39 -0.20 -8.38
N ALA A 134 -14.90 -0.32 -7.16
CA ALA A 134 -14.71 -1.51 -6.35
C ALA A 134 -15.84 -2.51 -6.63
N MET A 135 -15.48 -3.72 -7.05
CA MET A 135 -16.39 -4.85 -7.20
C MET A 135 -16.28 -5.76 -5.96
N HIS A 136 -17.24 -6.67 -5.80
CA HIS A 136 -17.14 -7.70 -4.77
C HIS A 136 -15.91 -8.60 -5.00
N GLY A 137 -15.14 -8.85 -3.94
CA GLY A 137 -13.91 -9.65 -4.01
C GLY A 137 -12.69 -8.84 -4.44
N ASP A 138 -11.79 -9.48 -5.19
CA ASP A 138 -10.50 -8.93 -5.58
C ASP A 138 -10.59 -8.05 -6.83
N ASN A 139 -10.03 -6.84 -6.73
CA ASN A 139 -9.97 -5.86 -7.81
C ASN A 139 -8.53 -5.42 -8.01
N ASN A 140 -8.07 -5.42 -9.26
CA ASN A 140 -6.79 -4.83 -9.60
C ASN A 140 -6.91 -3.31 -9.59
N VAL A 141 -6.04 -2.65 -8.83
CA VAL A 141 -5.93 -1.20 -8.78
C VAL A 141 -4.49 -0.80 -9.10
N SER A 142 -4.32 0.30 -9.83
CA SER A 142 -2.99 0.77 -10.20
C SER A 142 -2.92 2.28 -10.34
N VAL A 143 -1.76 2.82 -9.98
CA VAL A 143 -1.30 4.16 -10.32
C VAL A 143 -0.11 3.98 -11.26
N SER A 144 -0.10 4.62 -12.42
CA SER A 144 0.94 4.42 -13.42
C SER A 144 1.71 5.70 -13.67
N SER A 145 3.03 5.66 -13.48
CA SER A 145 3.97 6.73 -13.86
C SER A 145 3.53 8.13 -13.41
N GLN A 146 3.24 8.27 -12.12
CA GLN A 146 2.85 9.56 -11.55
C GLN A 146 4.05 10.20 -10.85
N VAL A 147 4.32 11.48 -11.10
CA VAL A 147 5.26 12.26 -10.28
C VAL A 147 4.63 12.54 -8.92
N ALA A 148 5.23 12.00 -7.86
CA ALA A 148 4.86 12.29 -6.47
C ALA A 148 5.85 13.29 -5.87
N SER A 149 5.32 14.34 -5.25
CA SER A 149 6.13 15.32 -4.52
C SER A 149 6.46 14.81 -3.12
N VAL A 150 7.71 14.98 -2.70
CA VAL A 150 8.15 14.70 -1.34
C VAL A 150 7.57 15.77 -0.42
N VAL A 151 6.88 15.34 0.62
CA VAL A 151 6.26 16.23 1.61
C VAL A 151 7.23 16.51 2.75
N ASP A 152 7.95 15.49 3.21
CA ASP A 152 8.91 15.60 4.30
C ASP A 152 10.13 14.70 4.02
N THR A 153 11.28 15.33 3.77
CA THR A 153 12.53 14.64 3.48
C THR A 153 13.02 13.79 4.65
N ASN A 154 12.76 14.17 5.91
CA ASN A 154 13.14 13.34 7.06
C ASN A 154 12.30 12.06 7.12
N GLN A 155 11.01 12.14 6.78
CA GLN A 155 10.15 10.95 6.69
C GLN A 155 10.53 10.08 5.49
N LEU A 156 10.95 10.68 4.36
CA LEU A 156 11.51 9.93 3.25
C LEU A 156 12.81 9.20 3.64
N ASN A 157 13.73 9.88 4.34
CA ASN A 157 14.94 9.25 4.88
C ASN A 157 14.59 8.09 5.81
N ALA A 158 13.62 8.28 6.71
CA ALA A 158 13.19 7.22 7.63
C ALA A 158 12.60 6.02 6.86
N PHE A 159 11.81 6.29 5.82
CA PHE A 159 11.26 5.25 4.95
C PHE A 159 12.36 4.47 4.24
N THR A 160 13.34 5.13 3.62
CA THR A 160 14.42 4.42 2.89
C THR A 160 15.34 3.65 3.82
N ILE A 161 15.65 4.18 5.01
CA ILE A 161 16.39 3.47 6.05
C ILE A 161 15.62 2.22 6.49
N ALA A 162 14.31 2.34 6.72
CA ALA A 162 13.47 1.20 7.09
C ALA A 162 13.38 0.17 5.95
N ALA A 163 13.16 0.63 4.72
CA ALA A 163 13.07 -0.20 3.52
C ALA A 163 14.36 -1.00 3.30
N LEU A 164 15.54 -0.41 3.57
CA LEU A 164 16.81 -1.10 3.43
C LEU A 164 17.08 -2.09 4.58
N ASN A 165 16.81 -1.70 5.83
CA ASN A 165 17.25 -2.47 7.00
C ASN A 165 16.25 -3.51 7.52
N GLN A 166 14.95 -3.33 7.27
CA GLN A 166 13.92 -4.18 7.84
C GLN A 166 13.53 -5.31 6.88
N GLU A 167 13.15 -6.46 7.43
CA GLU A 167 12.58 -7.56 6.62
C GLU A 167 11.16 -7.22 6.14
N TYR A 168 10.38 -6.50 6.96
CA TYR A 168 9.04 -6.02 6.63
C TYR A 168 8.92 -4.54 6.99
N ILE A 169 8.28 -3.78 6.12
CA ILE A 169 7.91 -2.39 6.35
C ILE A 169 6.40 -2.21 6.24
N THR A 170 5.86 -1.25 6.98
CA THR A 170 4.44 -0.89 6.91
C THR A 170 4.30 0.56 6.51
N THR A 171 3.49 0.81 5.49
CA THR A 171 3.09 2.17 5.08
C THR A 171 1.59 2.31 5.16
N ALA A 172 1.10 3.54 5.30
CA ALA A 172 -0.33 3.84 5.23
C ALA A 172 -0.63 4.86 4.14
N LEU A 173 -1.78 4.69 3.49
CA LEU A 173 -2.39 5.70 2.62
C LEU A 173 -3.63 6.26 3.31
N THR A 174 -3.70 7.59 3.40
CA THR A 174 -4.85 8.29 3.98
C THR A 174 -5.38 9.36 3.02
N GLY A 175 -6.70 9.47 2.90
CA GLY A 175 -7.31 10.52 2.11
C GLY A 175 -8.81 10.62 2.37
N LYS A 176 -9.48 11.58 1.74
CA LYS A 176 -10.94 11.67 1.74
C LYS A 176 -11.43 11.71 0.31
N THR A 177 -12.49 10.97 0.02
CA THR A 177 -13.09 10.92 -1.31
C THR A 177 -14.59 10.81 -1.23
N LYS A 178 -15.25 11.10 -2.34
CA LYS A 178 -16.67 10.87 -2.54
C LYS A 178 -16.90 9.44 -3.01
N LEU A 179 -17.91 8.80 -2.46
CA LEU A 179 -18.35 7.46 -2.80
C LEU A 179 -19.72 7.55 -3.46
N HIS A 180 -19.84 6.92 -4.63
CA HIS A 180 -21.06 6.80 -5.41
C HIS A 180 -21.51 5.34 -5.45
N GLU A 181 -22.76 5.09 -5.11
CA GLU A 181 -23.40 3.76 -5.22
C GLU A 181 -24.67 3.88 -6.07
N GLY A 182 -24.57 3.56 -7.36
CA GLY A 182 -25.69 3.70 -8.29
C GLY A 182 -26.30 5.11 -8.30
N ALA A 183 -27.62 5.19 -8.10
CA ALA A 183 -28.38 6.45 -8.03
C ALA A 183 -28.60 6.97 -6.60
N LEU A 184 -27.94 6.35 -5.61
CA LEU A 184 -28.04 6.76 -4.21
C LEU A 184 -27.29 8.09 -3.98
N PRO A 185 -27.66 8.86 -2.94
CA PRO A 185 -26.96 10.08 -2.59
C PRO A 185 -25.46 9.84 -2.35
N VAL A 186 -24.64 10.74 -2.88
CA VAL A 186 -23.18 10.70 -2.72
C VAL A 186 -22.81 10.93 -1.26
N THR A 187 -21.93 10.09 -0.73
CA THR A 187 -21.39 10.24 0.62
C THR A 187 -19.90 10.47 0.59
N THR A 188 -19.35 11.09 1.64
CA THR A 188 -17.89 11.25 1.79
C THR A 188 -17.36 10.17 2.71
N VAL A 189 -16.29 9.50 2.27
CA VAL A 189 -15.59 8.47 3.04
C VAL A 189 -14.15 8.87 3.26
N SER A 190 -13.60 8.47 4.41
CA SER A 190 -12.19 8.59 4.73
C SER A 190 -11.51 7.27 4.39
N TYR A 191 -10.52 7.34 3.51
CA TYR A 191 -9.63 6.22 3.22
C TYR A 191 -8.49 6.25 4.24
N ASN A 192 -8.25 5.12 4.91
CA ASN A 192 -7.12 4.94 5.82
C ASN A 192 -6.75 3.46 5.77
N LYS A 193 -5.68 3.14 5.05
CA LYS A 193 -5.23 1.76 4.85
C LYS A 193 -3.75 1.64 5.06
N SER A 194 -3.38 0.75 5.97
CA SER A 194 -2.01 0.30 6.16
C SER A 194 -1.76 -0.98 5.39
N THR A 195 -0.60 -1.08 4.75
CA THR A 195 -0.14 -2.26 4.03
C THR A 195 1.26 -2.60 4.50
N THR A 196 1.50 -3.87 4.80
CA THR A 196 2.81 -4.40 5.20
C THR A 196 3.36 -5.27 4.08
N TYR A 197 4.62 -5.07 3.71
CA TYR A 197 5.30 -5.81 2.66
C TYR A 197 6.80 -5.93 2.96
N LYS A 198 7.51 -6.78 2.21
CA LYS A 198 8.93 -7.03 2.44
C LYS A 198 9.77 -5.80 2.14
N GLY A 199 10.78 -5.55 2.97
CA GLY A 199 11.90 -4.66 2.68
C GLY A 199 13.08 -5.41 2.06
N LEU A 200 14.26 -4.79 2.05
CA LEU A 200 15.50 -5.36 1.51
C LEU A 200 16.27 -6.21 2.53
N ASN A 201 15.82 -6.24 3.79
CA ASN A 201 16.40 -7.08 4.85
C ASN A 201 17.93 -6.97 4.96
N ARG A 202 18.46 -5.74 5.07
CA ARG A 202 19.89 -5.44 5.13
C ARG A 202 20.70 -5.98 3.94
N LEU A 203 20.05 -6.21 2.80
CA LEU A 203 20.64 -6.83 1.61
C LEU A 203 21.20 -8.24 1.91
N ALA A 204 20.49 -9.00 2.75
CA ALA A 204 20.86 -10.38 3.06
C ALA A 204 21.04 -11.21 1.77
N GLY A 205 22.15 -11.94 1.70
CA GLY A 205 22.55 -12.68 0.49
C GLY A 205 23.34 -11.84 -0.51
N PHE A 206 23.72 -10.61 -0.17
CA PHE A 206 24.71 -9.84 -0.92
C PHE A 206 25.98 -10.67 -1.16
N ASN A 207 26.46 -10.66 -2.40
CA ASN A 207 27.71 -11.31 -2.76
C ASN A 207 28.37 -10.60 -3.95
N VAL A 208 29.61 -10.99 -4.24
CA VAL A 208 30.35 -10.56 -5.40
C VAL A 208 30.62 -11.76 -6.30
N THR A 209 30.25 -11.65 -7.58
CA THR A 209 30.45 -12.71 -8.56
C THR A 209 31.42 -12.28 -9.67
N SER A 210 32.11 -13.27 -10.23
CA SER A 210 33.14 -13.10 -11.26
C SER A 210 34.18 -12.00 -10.94
N PRO A 211 34.72 -11.93 -9.71
CA PRO A 211 35.72 -10.93 -9.35
C PRO A 211 37.00 -11.15 -10.15
N LYS A 212 37.61 -10.05 -10.61
CA LYS A 212 38.94 -10.02 -11.22
C LYS A 212 39.73 -8.87 -10.62
N ILE A 213 40.99 -9.15 -10.28
CA ILE A 213 41.91 -8.17 -9.70
C ILE A 213 43.07 -7.95 -10.66
N ASN A 214 43.38 -6.69 -10.93
CA ASN A 214 44.56 -6.29 -11.67
C ASN A 214 45.58 -5.63 -10.73
N LEU A 215 46.57 -6.40 -10.28
CA LEU A 215 47.62 -5.89 -9.39
C LEU A 215 48.59 -4.91 -10.07
N THR A 216 48.63 -4.86 -11.41
CA THR A 216 49.53 -3.98 -12.18
C THR A 216 48.84 -2.72 -12.71
N ALA A 217 47.56 -2.53 -12.36
CA ALA A 217 46.82 -1.33 -12.72
C ALA A 217 47.49 -0.07 -12.15
N THR A 218 47.46 1.02 -12.93
CA THR A 218 47.98 2.31 -12.51
C THR A 218 47.21 2.83 -11.30
N THR A 219 47.92 3.41 -10.32
CA THR A 219 47.31 4.01 -9.13
C THR A 219 46.21 5.00 -9.53
N GLY A 220 45.05 4.90 -8.88
CA GLY A 220 43.89 5.75 -9.16
C GLY A 220 43.02 5.29 -10.34
N THR A 221 43.35 4.17 -10.99
CA THR A 221 42.49 3.55 -12.01
C THR A 221 41.80 2.30 -11.45
N PRO A 222 40.62 1.92 -11.97
CA PRO A 222 39.94 0.69 -11.55
C PRO A 222 40.85 -0.53 -11.68
N ASN A 223 41.06 -1.21 -10.57
CA ASN A 223 41.94 -2.37 -10.45
C ASN A 223 41.20 -3.62 -9.93
N PHE A 224 39.89 -3.50 -9.75
CA PHE A 224 38.98 -4.57 -9.46
C PHE A 224 37.73 -4.43 -10.32
N ILE A 225 37.28 -5.53 -10.92
CA ILE A 225 36.01 -5.60 -11.65
C ILE A 225 35.23 -6.85 -11.24
N GLY A 226 33.90 -6.79 -11.32
CA GLY A 226 33.04 -7.94 -11.05
C GLY A 226 31.57 -7.55 -11.11
N PHE A 227 30.73 -8.37 -10.52
CA PHE A 227 29.30 -8.07 -10.38
C PHE A 227 28.90 -8.06 -8.91
N ALA A 228 28.16 -7.03 -8.52
CA ALA A 228 27.44 -7.00 -7.25
C ALA A 228 26.16 -7.82 -7.41
N PHE A 229 26.07 -8.93 -6.70
CA PHE A 229 24.87 -9.75 -6.61
C PHE A 229 24.04 -9.29 -5.42
N ILE A 230 22.86 -8.74 -5.69
CA ILE A 230 21.97 -8.16 -4.68
C ILE A 230 20.57 -8.77 -4.80
N PRO A 231 20.18 -9.65 -3.87
CA PRO A 231 18.80 -10.07 -3.73
C PRO A 231 17.91 -8.90 -3.28
N ASN A 232 16.78 -8.74 -3.94
CA ASN A 232 15.70 -7.84 -3.56
C ASN A 232 14.43 -8.69 -3.32
N PRO A 233 14.16 -9.09 -2.07
CA PRO A 233 12.98 -9.90 -1.75
C PRO A 233 11.69 -9.05 -1.67
N SER A 234 11.78 -7.74 -1.87
CA SER A 234 10.65 -6.82 -1.84
C SER A 234 9.86 -6.80 -3.16
N ILE A 235 8.73 -6.11 -3.13
CA ILE A 235 7.94 -5.73 -4.32
C ILE A 235 8.38 -4.39 -4.91
N MET A 236 9.45 -3.80 -4.37
CA MET A 236 9.85 -2.44 -4.70
C MET A 236 10.97 -2.41 -5.73
N THR A 237 10.85 -1.49 -6.70
CA THR A 237 11.94 -1.11 -7.59
C THR A 237 12.52 0.23 -7.16
N PHE A 238 13.85 0.32 -7.03
CA PHE A 238 14.55 1.57 -6.68
C PHE A 238 15.58 1.92 -7.75
N ALA A 239 15.33 3.00 -8.50
CA ALA A 239 16.38 3.63 -9.30
C ALA A 239 17.25 4.50 -8.38
N MET A 240 18.55 4.23 -8.30
CA MET A 240 19.49 4.93 -7.41
C MET A 240 20.60 5.68 -8.17
N GLY A 241 20.80 5.35 -9.45
CA GLY A 241 21.85 5.97 -10.26
C GLY A 241 23.22 5.41 -9.92
N ASN A 242 24.24 6.27 -9.94
CA ASN A 242 25.61 5.85 -9.63
C ASN A 242 25.79 5.75 -8.11
N VAL A 243 26.03 4.52 -7.63
CA VAL A 243 26.23 4.24 -6.20
C VAL A 243 27.70 3.99 -5.93
N THR A 244 28.23 4.69 -4.93
CA THR A 244 29.60 4.50 -4.44
C THR A 244 29.57 3.80 -3.08
N LEU A 245 30.43 2.80 -2.93
CA LEU A 245 30.60 2.00 -1.72
C LEU A 245 32.03 2.16 -1.21
N SER A 246 32.19 2.43 0.09
CA SER A 246 33.48 2.37 0.76
C SER A 246 33.79 0.92 1.12
N LEU A 247 35.03 0.49 0.86
CA LEU A 247 35.55 -0.82 1.20
C LEU A 247 36.57 -0.66 2.33
N ALA A 248 36.44 -1.44 3.40
CA ALA A 248 37.34 -1.37 4.54
C ALA A 248 37.62 -2.76 5.13
N THR A 249 38.72 -2.87 5.87
CA THR A 249 39.03 -4.02 6.74
C THR A 249 39.29 -3.54 8.15
N ALA A 250 39.13 -4.45 9.13
CA ALA A 250 39.45 -4.13 10.52
C ALA A 250 40.95 -3.84 10.73
N GLN A 251 41.82 -4.39 9.88
CA GLN A 251 43.27 -4.31 9.98
C GLN A 251 43.84 -3.03 9.35
N ALA A 252 43.38 -2.65 8.17
CA ALA A 252 43.94 -1.55 7.38
C ALA A 252 43.03 -0.31 7.31
N GLY A 253 41.80 -0.38 7.82
CA GLY A 253 40.82 0.67 7.65
C GLY A 253 40.31 0.72 6.21
N VAL A 254 40.12 1.92 5.67
CA VAL A 254 39.59 2.10 4.31
C VAL A 254 40.61 1.63 3.28
N LEU A 255 40.22 0.65 2.46
CA LEU A 255 41.01 0.11 1.37
C LEU A 255 40.78 0.85 0.05
N GLY A 256 39.61 1.48 -0.10
CA GLY A 256 39.24 2.13 -1.36
C GLY A 256 37.72 2.18 -1.55
N ASN A 257 37.30 2.32 -2.80
CA ASN A 257 35.88 2.45 -3.15
C ASN A 257 35.48 1.58 -4.34
N ALA A 258 34.26 1.07 -4.28
CA ALA A 258 33.57 0.44 -5.41
C ALA A 258 32.50 1.38 -5.96
N THR A 259 32.23 1.28 -7.25
CA THR A 259 31.19 2.00 -7.96
C THR A 259 30.32 1.02 -8.73
N VAL A 260 29.01 1.14 -8.55
CA VAL A 260 27.96 0.49 -9.36
C VAL A 260 27.27 1.58 -10.15
N GLU A 261 27.47 1.59 -11.47
CA GLU A 261 26.85 2.59 -12.34
C GLU A 261 25.39 2.25 -12.64
N ASN A 262 24.54 3.27 -12.74
CA ASN A 262 23.12 3.14 -13.11
C ASN A 262 22.37 2.05 -12.32
N MET A 263 22.68 1.96 -11.03
CA MET A 263 22.10 1.00 -10.11
C MET A 263 20.58 1.17 -10.04
N THR A 264 19.86 0.15 -10.49
CA THR A 264 18.43 -0.03 -10.27
C THR A 264 18.21 -1.39 -9.64
N LEU A 265 17.63 -1.42 -8.45
CA LEU A 265 17.25 -2.68 -7.80
C LEU A 265 15.81 -2.99 -8.15
N VAL A 266 15.60 -4.08 -8.89
CA VAL A 266 14.25 -4.61 -9.19
C VAL A 266 13.95 -5.82 -8.30
N PRO A 267 12.68 -6.20 -8.09
CA PRO A 267 12.32 -7.42 -7.36
C PRO A 267 13.03 -8.66 -7.92
N GLY A 268 13.54 -9.51 -7.02
CA GLY A 268 14.31 -10.71 -7.36
C GLY A 268 15.83 -10.53 -7.27
N ASN A 269 16.57 -11.34 -8.03
CA ASN A 269 18.03 -11.33 -7.99
C ASN A 269 18.60 -10.32 -8.99
N ASN A 270 19.39 -9.37 -8.51
CA ASN A 270 20.07 -8.37 -9.33
C ASN A 270 21.55 -8.74 -9.46
N SER A 271 22.11 -8.66 -10.67
CA SER A 271 23.53 -8.83 -10.94
C SER A 271 24.03 -7.60 -11.68
N LEU A 272 24.67 -6.70 -10.96
CA LEU A 272 25.01 -5.36 -11.46
C LEU A 272 26.53 -5.25 -11.64
N PRO A 273 27.01 -4.76 -12.80
CA PRO A 273 28.43 -4.58 -13.02
C PRO A 273 28.99 -3.55 -12.03
N MET A 274 30.16 -3.85 -11.49
CA MET A 274 30.85 -2.95 -10.57
C MET A 274 32.34 -2.90 -10.86
N THR A 275 32.92 -1.75 -10.53
CA THR A 275 34.36 -1.53 -10.59
C THR A 275 34.82 -0.97 -9.25
N ALA A 276 36.04 -1.27 -8.83
CA ALA A 276 36.62 -0.69 -7.63
C ALA A 276 38.06 -0.25 -7.85
N ILE A 277 38.44 0.77 -7.07
CA ILE A 277 39.82 1.22 -6.90
C ILE A 277 40.19 0.86 -5.46
N ILE A 278 41.09 -0.11 -5.31
CA ILE A 278 41.52 -0.63 -4.01
C ILE A 278 43.04 -0.49 -3.82
N ASP A 279 43.50 -0.22 -2.61
CA ASP A 279 44.91 -0.31 -2.25
C ASP A 279 45.33 -1.79 -2.20
N GLN A 280 46.06 -2.23 -3.22
CA GLN A 280 46.43 -3.64 -3.35
C GLN A 280 47.36 -4.10 -2.20
N LEU A 281 48.23 -3.23 -1.70
CA LEU A 281 49.14 -3.58 -0.60
C LEU A 281 48.38 -3.71 0.71
N ALA A 282 47.44 -2.81 0.98
CA ALA A 282 46.58 -2.89 2.16
C ALA A 282 45.67 -4.13 2.12
N VAL A 283 45.18 -4.52 0.95
CA VAL A 283 44.41 -5.77 0.75
C VAL A 283 45.27 -6.99 1.06
N LEU A 284 46.49 -7.07 0.51
CA LEU A 284 47.41 -8.17 0.79
C LEU A 284 47.79 -8.22 2.28
N GLY A 285 47.98 -7.07 2.92
CA GLY A 285 48.26 -6.97 4.36
C GLY A 285 47.07 -7.34 5.26
N SER A 286 45.84 -7.32 4.74
CA SER A 286 44.62 -7.70 5.46
C SER A 286 44.23 -9.17 5.28
N MET A 287 45.01 -9.94 4.52
CA MET A 287 44.74 -11.34 4.19
C MET A 287 45.04 -12.25 5.39
N ASP A 288 44.15 -13.20 5.66
CA ASP A 288 44.38 -14.25 6.63
C ASP A 288 45.30 -15.36 6.08
N LYS A 289 45.61 -16.36 6.91
CA LYS A 289 46.47 -17.49 6.51
C LYS A 289 45.87 -18.36 5.39
N SER A 290 44.56 -18.29 5.17
CA SER A 290 43.82 -19.06 4.17
C SER A 290 43.69 -18.31 2.84
N GLY A 291 44.15 -17.06 2.79
CA GLY A 291 44.02 -16.22 1.60
C GLY A 291 42.75 -15.37 1.56
N ASN A 292 41.99 -15.34 2.65
CA ASN A 292 40.70 -14.63 2.74
C ASN A 292 40.87 -13.22 3.30
N VAL A 293 40.01 -12.31 2.85
CA VAL A 293 39.86 -10.96 3.40
C VAL A 293 38.40 -10.75 3.77
N LEU A 294 38.14 -10.37 5.02
CA LEU A 294 36.82 -9.94 5.47
C LEU A 294 36.64 -8.45 5.21
N LEU A 295 35.86 -8.11 4.19
CA LEU A 295 35.53 -6.74 3.81
C LEU A 295 34.32 -6.24 4.57
N GLN A 296 34.42 -5.01 5.06
CA GLN A 296 33.31 -4.18 5.51
C GLN A 296 32.96 -3.20 4.40
N ILE A 297 31.69 -3.20 3.99
CA ILE A 297 31.22 -2.43 2.84
C ILE A 297 30.09 -1.52 3.30
N THR A 298 30.26 -0.22 3.07
CA THR A 298 29.28 0.80 3.45
C THR A 298 29.01 1.71 2.28
N GLY A 299 27.76 1.91 1.89
CA GLY A 299 27.45 2.84 0.82
C GLY A 299 27.58 4.30 1.27
N THR A 300 28.17 5.14 0.43
CA THR A 300 28.54 6.52 0.79
C THR A 300 27.84 7.57 -0.06
N SER A 301 27.50 7.24 -1.30
CA SER A 301 26.93 8.17 -2.29
C SER A 301 25.91 7.45 -3.19
N ALA A 302 24.87 8.17 -3.60
CA ALA A 302 23.91 7.76 -4.62
C ALA A 302 23.57 8.97 -5.48
N VAL A 303 24.02 8.99 -6.73
CA VAL A 303 23.90 10.13 -7.63
C VAL A 303 23.09 9.74 -8.87
N TYR A 304 21.94 10.38 -9.05
CA TYR A 304 21.09 10.19 -10.22
C TYR A 304 21.05 11.47 -11.05
N ASN A 305 21.40 11.39 -12.34
CA ASN A 305 21.47 12.54 -13.26
C ASN A 305 22.24 13.76 -12.69
N GLY A 306 23.33 13.50 -11.97
CA GLY A 306 24.18 14.54 -11.37
C GLY A 306 23.67 15.11 -10.04
N VAL A 307 22.55 14.62 -9.50
CA VAL A 307 21.97 15.05 -8.23
C VAL A 307 22.19 13.98 -7.15
N HIS A 308 22.67 14.39 -5.99
CA HIS A 308 22.80 13.53 -4.81
C HIS A 308 21.43 13.22 -4.20
N LEU A 309 21.15 11.94 -4.01
CA LEU A 309 19.90 11.46 -3.42
C LEU A 309 20.13 11.17 -1.94
N THR A 310 20.07 12.21 -1.12
CA THR A 310 20.45 12.15 0.31
C THR A 310 19.67 11.10 1.10
N TYR A 311 18.43 10.80 0.71
CA TYR A 311 17.61 9.76 1.34
C TYR A 311 18.10 8.34 1.04
N TYR A 312 18.64 8.06 -0.16
CA TYR A 312 19.28 6.78 -0.43
C TYR A 312 20.65 6.70 0.24
N GLU A 313 21.42 7.79 0.26
CA GLU A 313 22.69 7.84 0.97
C GLU A 313 22.54 7.56 2.46
N ALA A 314 21.51 8.11 3.10
CA ALA A 314 21.22 7.86 4.51
C ALA A 314 20.92 6.38 4.76
N ALA A 315 20.12 5.74 3.90
CA ALA A 315 19.84 4.31 3.97
C ALA A 315 21.11 3.47 3.77
N LEU A 316 21.90 3.77 2.73
CA LEU A 316 23.15 3.08 2.43
C LEU A 316 24.18 3.18 3.56
N LYS A 317 24.29 4.34 4.21
CA LYS A 317 25.19 4.57 5.36
C LYS A 317 24.75 3.83 6.62
N SER A 318 23.45 3.51 6.74
CA SER A 318 22.89 2.87 7.93
C SER A 318 23.14 1.35 8.00
N ASN A 319 23.64 0.74 6.93
CA ASN A 319 23.90 -0.70 6.86
C ASN A 319 25.36 -0.96 6.46
N VAL A 320 26.05 -1.78 7.26
CA VAL A 320 27.40 -2.25 6.97
C VAL A 320 27.31 -3.71 6.56
N LEU A 321 27.71 -4.02 5.33
CA LEU A 321 27.79 -5.39 4.84
C LEU A 321 29.15 -5.99 5.20
N SER A 322 29.14 -7.26 5.59
CA SER A 322 30.36 -8.04 5.82
C SER A 322 30.46 -9.13 4.76
N LEU A 323 31.54 -9.12 3.99
CA LEU A 323 31.78 -10.09 2.93
C LEU A 323 33.18 -10.69 3.05
N GLU A 324 33.25 -11.99 3.20
CA GLU A 324 34.52 -12.72 3.13
C GLU A 324 34.84 -13.06 1.67
N MET A 325 36.00 -12.64 1.18
CA MET A 325 36.47 -12.91 -0.17
C MET A 325 37.80 -13.66 -0.14
N ASN A 326 37.91 -14.76 -0.89
CA ASN A 326 39.18 -15.45 -1.08
C ASN A 326 40.02 -14.74 -2.15
N ILE A 327 40.80 -13.75 -1.73
CA ILE A 327 41.63 -12.94 -2.63
C ILE A 327 42.73 -13.80 -3.29
N ALA A 328 43.31 -14.76 -2.56
CA ALA A 328 44.35 -15.64 -3.10
C ALA A 328 43.85 -16.44 -4.32
N ALA A 329 42.65 -17.02 -4.25
CA ALA A 329 42.03 -17.76 -5.34
C ALA A 329 41.65 -16.86 -6.53
N ILE A 330 41.24 -15.61 -6.26
CA ILE A 330 40.93 -14.64 -7.32
C ILE A 330 42.20 -14.29 -8.09
N LEU A 331 43.32 -14.11 -7.40
CA LEU A 331 44.61 -13.79 -8.04
C LEU A 331 45.14 -14.95 -8.88
N THR A 332 45.00 -16.20 -8.43
CA THR A 332 45.42 -17.36 -9.21
C THR A 332 44.50 -17.67 -10.40
N GLY A 333 43.20 -17.39 -10.26
CA GLY A 333 42.22 -17.56 -11.35
C GLY A 333 42.13 -16.38 -12.33
N SER A 334 42.76 -15.24 -12.02
CA SER A 334 42.86 -14.07 -12.91
C SER A 334 44.14 -14.07 -13.78
N ALA A 335 45.02 -15.06 -13.57
CA ALA A 335 46.26 -15.26 -14.32
C ALA A 335 46.05 -16.06 -15.62
#